data_AF-A0A069DF61-F1
#
_entry.id   AF-A0A069DF61-F1
#
_cell.length_a   1.000
_cell.length_b   1.000
_cell.length_c   1.000
_cell.angle_alpha   90.00
_cell.angle_beta   90.00
_cell.angle_gamma   90.00
#
_symmetry.space_group_name_H-M   'P 1'
#
loop_
_entity.id
_entity.type
_entity.pdbx_description
1 polymer ?
#
loop_
_entity_poly.entity_id
_entity_poly.type
_entity_poly.pdbx_seq_one_letter_code
_entity_poly.pdbx_strand_id
1 'polypeptide(L)'
;MNETDDWLSNEEVQSCKRRISARTLIIAFLFSVLILGTAIYFLLDLGSDVASGMCGNLEIRREGQPDDGAYDIVLFKRDCGATTDYSYQLSVIKKNSTLENTTANIFISDHEFSASWANKNTIEISGISNEVHKKERNYKGINIHYN
;
A
#
# COMPACT_ATOMS: atom_id res chain seq x y z
N MET A 1 -35.36 -57.67 -22.94
CA MET A 1 -34.67 -56.47 -22.42
C MET A 1 -34.13 -55.78 -23.64
N ASN A 2 -34.79 -54.70 -24.07
CA ASN A 2 -34.62 -54.14 -25.40
C ASN A 2 -33.55 -53.06 -25.31
N GLU A 3 -32.40 -53.27 -25.97
CA GLU A 3 -31.33 -52.25 -26.09
C GLU A 3 -31.86 -50.95 -26.73
N THR A 4 -33.04 -51.03 -27.38
CA THR A 4 -33.71 -49.97 -28.11
C THR A 4 -34.15 -48.75 -27.33
N ASP A 5 -34.60 -48.97 -26.10
CA ASP A 5 -35.15 -47.88 -25.31
C ASP A 5 -34.03 -47.07 -24.64
N ASP A 6 -32.84 -47.66 -24.49
CA ASP A 6 -31.69 -47.04 -23.84
C ASP A 6 -30.95 -46.07 -24.79
N TRP A 7 -30.86 -46.38 -26.10
CA TRP A 7 -30.23 -45.46 -27.06
C TRP A 7 -31.08 -44.21 -27.33
N LEU A 8 -32.42 -44.35 -27.42
CA LEU A 8 -33.30 -43.21 -27.66
C LEU A 8 -33.26 -42.24 -26.48
N SER A 9 -33.21 -42.76 -25.25
CA SER A 9 -33.12 -41.92 -24.05
C SER A 9 -31.80 -41.13 -23.98
N ASN A 10 -30.68 -41.73 -24.40
CA ASN A 10 -29.37 -41.09 -24.37
C ASN A 10 -29.19 -40.02 -25.47
N GLU A 11 -29.76 -40.21 -26.65
CA GLU A 11 -29.71 -39.22 -27.73
C GLU A 11 -30.59 -37.98 -27.43
N GLU A 12 -31.76 -38.16 -26.82
CA GLU A 12 -32.63 -37.06 -26.39
C GLU A 12 -31.98 -36.22 -25.27
N VAL A 13 -31.32 -36.89 -24.31
CA VAL A 13 -30.54 -36.22 -23.25
C VAL A 13 -29.34 -35.45 -23.83
N GLN A 14 -28.68 -35.98 -24.87
CA GLN A 14 -27.59 -35.28 -25.56
C GLN A 14 -28.07 -34.08 -26.41
N SER A 15 -29.23 -34.19 -27.05
CA SER A 15 -29.82 -33.11 -27.87
C SER A 15 -30.26 -31.91 -27.01
N CYS A 16 -30.86 -32.17 -25.84
CA CYS A 16 -31.23 -31.11 -24.89
C CYS A 16 -29.99 -30.41 -24.27
N LYS A 17 -28.90 -31.16 -24.07
CA LYS A 17 -27.59 -30.61 -23.66
C LYS A 17 -26.93 -29.71 -24.72
N ARG A 18 -27.34 -29.79 -25.99
CA ARG A 18 -26.70 -29.11 -27.14
C ARG A 18 -27.52 -27.95 -27.70
N ARG A 19 -28.23 -27.20 -26.86
CA ARG A 19 -28.84 -25.90 -27.22
C ARG A 19 -28.51 -24.78 -26.24
N ILE A 20 -27.35 -24.84 -25.60
CA ILE A 20 -26.78 -23.65 -24.98
C ILE A 20 -26.27 -22.77 -26.13
N SER A 21 -26.98 -21.68 -26.42
CA SER A 21 -26.59 -20.77 -27.51
C SER A 21 -25.18 -20.24 -27.27
N ALA A 22 -24.39 -20.04 -28.33
CA ALA A 22 -23.04 -19.47 -28.19
C ALA A 22 -23.05 -18.14 -27.41
N ARG A 23 -24.16 -17.39 -27.46
CA ARG A 23 -24.38 -16.17 -26.66
C ARG A 23 -24.41 -16.45 -25.16
N THR A 24 -25.07 -17.53 -24.74
CA THR A 24 -25.12 -17.97 -23.34
C THR A 24 -23.73 -18.38 -22.84
N LEU A 25 -22.92 -19.02 -23.68
CA LEU A 25 -21.53 -19.37 -23.35
C LEU A 25 -20.63 -18.13 -23.25
N ILE A 26 -20.78 -17.16 -24.17
CA ILE A 26 -20.04 -15.89 -24.12
C ILE A 26 -20.41 -15.11 -22.85
N ILE A 27 -21.70 -15.02 -22.52
CA ILE A 27 -22.17 -14.32 -21.32
C ILE A 27 -21.62 -15.00 -20.05
N ALA A 28 -21.70 -16.33 -19.97
CA ALA A 28 -21.15 -17.08 -18.84
C ALA A 28 -19.62 -16.89 -18.71
N PHE A 29 -18.90 -16.87 -19.83
CA PHE A 29 -17.47 -16.59 -19.85
C PHE A 29 -17.16 -15.19 -19.34
N LEU A 30 -17.87 -14.15 -19.81
CA LEU A 30 -17.70 -12.78 -19.35
C LEU A 30 -17.98 -12.61 -17.85
N PHE A 31 -19.04 -13.25 -17.34
CA PHE A 31 -19.31 -13.26 -15.90
C PHE A 31 -18.22 -13.99 -15.11
N SER A 32 -17.71 -15.12 -15.62
CA SER A 32 -16.62 -15.84 -14.95
C SER A 32 -15.34 -15.00 -14.88
N VAL A 33 -14.99 -14.28 -15.95
CA VAL A 33 -13.84 -13.37 -15.99
C VAL A 33 -14.04 -12.20 -15.04
N LEU A 34 -15.26 -11.64 -14.98
CA LEU A 34 -15.58 -10.56 -14.04
C LEU A 34 -15.43 -11.01 -12.58
N ILE A 35 -15.97 -12.18 -12.23
CA ILE A 35 -15.89 -12.75 -10.87
C ILE A 35 -14.45 -13.11 -10.50
N LEU A 36 -13.69 -13.70 -11.42
CA LEU A 36 -12.27 -13.99 -11.23
C LEU A 36 -11.47 -12.69 -11.06
N GLY A 37 -11.76 -11.67 -11.89
CA GLY A 37 -11.11 -10.36 -11.81
C GLY A 37 -11.39 -9.67 -10.48
N THR A 38 -12.64 -9.67 -10.00
CA THR A 38 -12.98 -9.09 -8.69
C THR A 38 -12.37 -9.88 -7.54
N ALA A 39 -12.40 -11.22 -7.59
CA ALA A 39 -11.77 -12.05 -6.57
C ALA A 39 -10.25 -11.84 -6.50
N ILE A 40 -9.56 -11.73 -7.65
CA ILE A 40 -8.13 -11.41 -7.71
C ILE A 40 -7.87 -10.00 -7.16
N TYR A 41 -8.71 -9.02 -7.51
CA TYR A 41 -8.61 -7.66 -6.97
C TYR A 41 -8.69 -7.65 -5.44
N PHE A 42 -9.69 -8.33 -4.85
CA PHE A 42 -9.83 -8.44 -3.40
C PHE A 42 -8.68 -9.23 -2.74
N LEU A 43 -8.16 -10.27 -3.40
CA LEU A 43 -7.00 -11.02 -2.89
C LEU A 43 -5.72 -10.17 -2.87
N LEU A 44 -5.52 -9.31 -3.87
CA LEU A 44 -4.38 -8.40 -3.91
C LEU A 44 -4.52 -7.27 -2.88
N ASP A 45 -5.71 -6.74 -2.69
CA ASP A 45 -6.02 -5.68 -1.72
C ASP A 45 -5.85 -6.17 -0.26
N LEU A 46 -6.26 -7.42 0.03
CA LEU A 46 -6.10 -8.03 1.36
C LEU A 46 -4.63 -8.22 1.76
N GLY A 47 -3.73 -8.39 0.79
CA GLY A 47 -2.30 -8.65 1.02
C GLY A 47 -1.50 -7.42 1.47
N SER A 48 -1.88 -6.21 1.07
CA SER A 48 -1.18 -4.99 1.48
C SER A 48 -1.45 -4.59 2.93
N ASP A 49 -2.63 -4.91 3.45
CA ASP A 49 -3.04 -4.52 4.80
C ASP A 49 -2.52 -5.45 5.90
N VAL A 50 -2.31 -6.74 5.61
CA VAL A 50 -1.72 -7.66 6.59
C VAL A 50 -0.24 -7.36 6.86
N ALA A 51 0.51 -6.92 5.85
CA ALA A 51 1.91 -6.51 6.03
C ALA A 51 2.02 -5.13 6.71
N SER A 52 1.11 -4.19 6.40
CA SER A 52 1.06 -2.89 7.06
C SER A 52 0.58 -2.98 8.51
N GLY A 53 -0.32 -3.92 8.82
CA GLY A 53 -0.85 -4.17 10.15
C GLY A 53 0.16 -4.71 11.16
N MET A 54 1.28 -5.28 10.71
CA MET A 54 2.38 -5.70 11.59
C MET A 54 3.37 -4.58 11.89
N CYS A 55 3.36 -3.50 11.12
CA CYS A 55 4.21 -2.34 11.37
C CYS A 55 3.52 -1.32 12.26
N GLY A 56 4.30 -0.61 13.07
CA GLY A 56 3.83 0.50 13.88
C GLY A 56 4.73 1.71 13.71
N ASN A 57 4.11 2.89 13.61
CA ASN A 57 4.80 4.18 13.66
C ASN A 57 4.59 4.80 15.04
N LEU A 58 5.68 5.02 15.78
CA LEU A 58 5.68 5.75 17.05
C LEU A 58 6.21 7.16 16.83
N GLU A 59 5.33 8.16 16.93
CA GLU A 59 5.71 9.58 16.85
C GLU A 59 6.63 9.96 18.02
N ILE A 60 7.82 10.47 17.70
CA ILE A 60 8.83 10.94 18.66
C ILE A 60 8.70 12.45 18.84
N ARG A 61 8.58 13.18 17.71
CA ARG A 61 8.50 14.64 17.70
C ARG A 61 7.71 15.10 16.48
N ARG A 62 6.92 16.15 16.68
CA ARG A 62 6.24 16.90 15.62
C ARG A 62 6.55 18.38 15.75
N GLU A 63 6.81 19.01 14.62
CA GLU A 63 7.11 20.43 14.55
C GLU A 63 6.37 21.06 13.38
N GLY A 64 5.55 22.07 13.68
CA GLY A 64 4.80 22.81 12.67
C GLY A 64 5.72 23.71 11.85
N GLN A 65 5.42 23.82 10.56
CA GLN A 65 6.12 24.73 9.65
C GLN A 65 6.01 26.18 10.15
N PRO A 66 7.11 26.96 10.11
CA PRO A 66 7.12 28.37 10.47
C PRO A 66 6.08 29.22 9.72
N ASP A 67 5.74 30.37 10.30
CA ASP A 67 4.82 31.36 9.74
C ASP A 67 3.43 30.80 9.39
N ASP A 68 2.91 29.95 10.29
CA ASP A 68 1.62 29.26 10.15
C ASP A 68 1.50 28.48 8.83
N GLY A 69 2.59 27.79 8.46
CA GLY A 69 2.67 27.01 7.24
C GLY A 69 1.69 25.83 7.18
N ALA A 70 1.56 25.23 5.99
CA ALA A 70 0.57 24.20 5.70
C ALA A 70 1.02 22.78 6.08
N TYR A 71 2.24 22.62 6.62
CA TYR A 71 2.86 21.33 6.86
C TYR A 71 3.39 21.19 8.29
N ASP A 72 3.48 19.94 8.74
CA ASP A 72 4.25 19.52 9.91
C ASP A 72 5.38 18.61 9.45
N ILE A 73 6.54 18.68 10.11
CA ILE A 73 7.50 17.56 10.10
C ILE A 73 7.19 16.65 11.26
N VAL A 74 7.28 15.34 11.02
CA VAL A 74 7.07 14.30 12.03
C VAL A 74 8.25 13.35 11.99
N LEU A 75 9.00 13.32 13.09
CA LEU A 75 10.03 12.33 13.38
C LEU A 75 9.39 11.19 14.14
N PHE A 76 9.55 9.96 13.65
CA PHE A 76 8.95 8.78 14.24
C PHE A 76 9.87 7.57 14.12
N LYS A 77 9.66 6.60 15.00
CA LYS A 77 10.27 5.27 14.91
C LYS A 77 9.29 4.34 14.22
N ARG A 78 9.75 3.62 13.19
CA ARG A 78 8.97 2.55 12.55
C ARG A 78 9.55 1.19 12.90
N ASP A 79 8.69 0.31 13.38
CA ASP A 79 9.02 -1.07 13.78
C ASP A 79 8.03 -2.02 13.09
N CYS A 80 8.53 -3.05 12.41
CA CYS A 80 7.72 -4.05 11.71
C CYS A 80 7.78 -5.45 12.33
N GLY A 81 8.33 -5.56 13.55
CA GLY A 81 8.29 -6.77 14.35
C GLY A 81 9.54 -7.66 14.26
N ALA A 82 9.39 -8.90 14.73
CA ALA A 82 10.45 -9.74 15.29
C ALA A 82 11.71 -9.98 14.44
N THR A 83 11.65 -9.84 13.12
CA THR A 83 12.79 -10.10 12.22
C THR A 83 13.34 -8.85 11.54
N THR A 84 12.72 -7.69 11.76
CA THR A 84 13.10 -6.43 11.13
C THR A 84 13.46 -5.44 12.22
N ASP A 85 14.69 -4.92 12.19
CA ASP A 85 15.08 -3.86 13.10
C ASP A 85 14.25 -2.59 12.87
N TYR A 86 14.12 -1.77 13.91
CA TYR A 86 13.42 -0.50 13.80
C TYR A 86 14.27 0.54 13.08
N SER A 87 13.61 1.55 12.51
CA SER A 87 14.28 2.69 11.89
C SER A 87 13.69 4.01 12.35
N TYR A 88 14.50 5.05 12.34
CA TYR A 88 14.08 6.43 12.55
C TYR A 88 13.75 7.07 11.21
N GLN A 89 12.63 7.76 11.17
CA GLN A 89 11.98 8.15 9.93
C GLN A 89 11.43 9.57 10.03
N LEU A 90 11.57 10.34 8.96
CA LEU A 90 11.06 11.71 8.85
C LEU A 90 10.05 11.82 7.72
N SER A 91 8.88 12.36 8.04
CA SER A 91 7.86 12.70 7.05
C SER A 91 7.47 14.17 7.15
N VAL A 92 7.17 14.77 5.99
CA VAL A 92 6.41 16.01 5.88
C VAL A 92 4.95 15.65 5.59
N ILE A 93 4.06 16.06 6.48
CA ILE A 93 2.61 15.81 6.36
C ILE A 93 1.84 17.11 6.44
N LYS A 94 0.57 17.12 6.04
CA LYS A 94 -0.27 18.32 6.16
C LYS A 94 -0.45 18.68 7.62
N LYS A 95 -0.47 19.97 7.94
CA LYS A 95 -0.76 20.45 9.28
C LYS A 95 -2.06 19.86 9.80
N ASN A 96 -2.07 19.44 11.07
CA ASN A 96 -3.20 18.78 11.75
C ASN A 96 -3.62 17.41 11.17
N SER A 97 -2.83 16.82 10.27
CA SER A 97 -3.06 15.43 9.83
C SER A 97 -2.42 14.44 10.79
N THR A 98 -3.06 13.27 10.91
CA THR A 98 -2.52 12.14 11.67
C THR A 98 -1.36 11.51 10.90
N LEU A 99 -0.37 10.99 11.63
CA LEU A 99 0.68 10.18 11.03
C LEU A 99 0.06 8.85 10.57
N GLU A 100 -0.01 8.63 9.27
CA GLU A 100 -0.41 7.34 8.70
C GLU A 100 0.62 6.26 9.05
N ASN A 101 0.19 5.01 9.13
CA ASN A 101 1.06 3.87 9.40
C ASN A 101 1.87 3.42 8.16
N THR A 102 2.48 4.38 7.47
CA THR A 102 3.24 4.20 6.24
C THR A 102 4.71 4.58 6.42
N THR A 103 5.55 4.21 5.46
CA THR A 103 6.98 4.57 5.48
C THR A 103 7.19 6.06 5.22
N ALA A 104 8.32 6.59 5.69
CA ALA A 104 8.62 8.01 5.56
C ALA A 104 8.77 8.51 4.12
N ASN A 105 8.37 9.78 3.94
CA ASN A 105 8.51 10.46 2.65
C ASN A 105 9.82 11.25 2.50
N ILE A 106 10.53 11.64 3.57
CA ILE A 106 11.76 12.45 3.48
C ILE A 106 13.04 11.66 3.74
N PHE A 107 13.14 11.01 4.89
CA PHE A 107 14.41 10.44 5.37
C PHE A 107 14.19 9.19 6.21
N ILE A 108 15.05 8.18 6.04
CA ILE A 108 15.02 6.90 6.76
C ILE A 108 16.46 6.52 7.14
N SER A 109 16.69 6.28 8.42
CA SER A 109 17.99 5.94 9.02
C SER A 109 17.82 4.91 10.12
N ASP A 110 18.78 4.01 10.29
CA ASP A 110 18.77 3.03 11.39
C ASP A 110 19.18 3.68 12.73
N HIS A 111 19.81 4.86 12.66
CA HIS A 111 20.24 5.64 13.81
C HIS A 111 19.39 6.90 14.02
N GLU A 112 19.34 7.34 15.28
CA GLU A 112 18.71 8.60 15.68
C GLU A 112 19.35 9.79 14.97
N PHE A 113 18.50 10.76 14.63
CA PHE A 113 18.91 12.04 14.06
C PHE A 113 17.95 13.12 14.55
N SER A 114 18.37 14.37 14.38
CA SER A 114 17.52 15.53 14.65
C SER A 114 17.04 16.14 13.35
N ALA A 115 15.79 16.62 13.34
CA ALA A 115 15.24 17.40 12.24
C ALA A 115 14.44 18.58 12.78
N SER A 116 14.59 19.74 12.15
CA SER A 116 13.86 20.97 12.49
C SER A 116 13.69 21.86 11.27
N TRP A 117 12.74 22.78 11.32
CA TRP A 117 12.64 23.81 10.30
C TRP A 117 13.73 24.87 10.51
N ALA A 118 14.60 25.04 9.52
CA ALA A 118 15.54 26.17 9.50
C ALA A 118 14.84 27.47 9.08
N ASN A 119 13.85 27.36 8.19
CA ASN A 119 12.95 28.43 7.78
C ASN A 119 11.70 27.84 7.12
N LYS A 120 10.78 28.69 6.65
CA LYS A 120 9.52 28.28 6.01
C LYS A 120 9.69 27.29 4.84
N ASN A 121 10.83 27.28 4.15
CA ASN A 121 11.03 26.45 2.96
C ASN A 121 12.20 25.48 3.11
N THR A 122 12.78 25.33 4.30
CA THR A 122 13.98 24.52 4.50
C THR A 122 13.89 23.73 5.80
N ILE A 123 14.07 22.42 5.68
CA ILE A 123 14.25 21.50 6.80
C ILE A 123 15.74 21.19 6.90
N GLU A 124 16.26 21.22 8.11
CA GLU A 124 17.63 20.84 8.42
C GLU A 124 17.64 19.51 9.18
N ILE A 125 18.48 18.58 8.73
CA ILE A 125 18.65 17.25 9.31
C ILE A 125 20.12 17.10 9.71
N SER A 126 20.36 16.75 10.96
CA SER A 126 21.71 16.65 11.55
C SER A 126 21.87 15.36 12.34
N GLY A 127 23.12 14.93 12.55
CA GLY A 127 23.45 13.69 13.27
C GLY A 127 23.32 12.44 12.39
N ILE A 128 23.56 12.59 11.09
CA ILE A 128 23.35 11.53 10.10
C ILE A 128 24.46 10.49 10.18
N SER A 129 24.09 9.21 10.20
CA SER A 129 25.00 8.08 10.06
C SER A 129 25.23 7.73 8.58
N ASN A 130 26.10 6.77 8.30
CA ASN A 130 26.27 6.24 6.94
C ASN A 130 25.15 5.24 6.55
N GLU A 131 24.34 4.80 7.52
CA GLU A 131 23.31 3.77 7.35
C GLU A 131 21.95 4.43 7.06
N VAL A 132 21.85 4.95 5.83
CA VAL A 132 20.69 5.71 5.34
C VAL A 132 20.02 4.95 4.20
N HIS A 133 18.72 4.71 4.33
CA HIS A 133 17.92 4.00 3.33
C HIS A 133 17.15 4.94 2.41
N LYS A 134 16.88 6.18 2.86
CA LYS A 134 16.20 7.21 2.07
C LYS A 134 16.69 8.59 2.40
N LYS A 135 16.89 9.43 1.37
CA LYS A 135 17.45 10.78 1.48
C LYS A 135 16.91 11.74 0.40
N GLU A 136 15.76 12.35 0.65
CA GLU A 136 15.19 13.35 -0.26
C GLU A 136 15.87 14.73 -0.15
N ARG A 137 16.05 15.44 -1.27
CA ARG A 137 16.62 16.80 -1.27
C ARG A 137 15.58 17.91 -1.41
N ASN A 138 14.42 17.59 -1.96
CA ASN A 138 13.29 18.50 -2.10
C ASN A 138 11.98 17.72 -2.00
N TYR A 139 10.98 18.29 -1.34
CA TYR A 139 9.63 17.75 -1.30
C TYR A 139 8.61 18.88 -1.32
N LYS A 140 7.77 18.92 -2.37
CA LYS A 140 6.72 19.93 -2.54
C LYS A 140 7.22 21.38 -2.41
N GLY A 141 8.44 21.65 -2.89
CA GLY A 141 9.05 22.99 -2.79
C GLY A 141 9.70 23.31 -1.44
N ILE A 142 9.76 22.34 -0.53
CA ILE A 142 10.55 22.41 0.71
C ILE A 142 11.92 21.78 0.42
N ASN A 143 13.00 22.50 0.70
CA ASN A 143 14.36 22.02 0.59
C ASN A 143 14.75 21.23 1.84
N ILE A 144 15.53 20.17 1.65
CA ILE A 144 16.07 19.37 2.75
C ILE A 144 17.58 19.51 2.74
N HIS A 145 18.09 20.10 3.81
CA HIS A 145 19.51 20.29 4.05
C HIS A 145 20.00 19.25 5.06
N TYR A 146 21.21 18.75 4.83
CA TYR A 146 21.83 17.67 5.60
C TYR A 146 23.21 18.14 6.07
N ASN A 147 23.43 18.13 7.39
CA ASN A 147 24.69 18.49 8.04
C ASN A 147 25.44 17.27 8.57
#